data_AF-A0A453T8T2-F1
#
_entry.id   AF-A0A453T8T2-F1
#
_cell.length_a   1.000
_cell.length_b   1.000
_cell.length_c   1.000
_cell.angle_alpha   90.00
_cell.angle_beta   90.00
_cell.angle_gamma   90.00
#
_symmetry.space_group_name_H-M   'P 1'
#
loop_
_entity.id
_entity.type
_entity.pdbx_description
1 polymer ?
#
loop_
_entity_poly.entity_id
_entity_poly.type
_entity_poly.pdbx_seq_one_letter_code
_entity_poly.pdbx_strand_id
1 'polypeptide(L)'
;MEEAAAGAGEEEVYCAVGKEQWNWKANLRWVLANFPGRRLVLAHVHRPPHRINMMGAWVPVSQVGAAMVAACRKWEEDEASEALDQLLRICKAHRV
;
A
#
# COMPACT_ATOMS: atom_id res chain seq x y z
N MET A 1 -18.97 1.42 -23.42
CA MET A 1 -20.15 1.95 -22.73
C MET A 1 -20.23 1.19 -21.41
N GLU A 2 -19.77 1.81 -20.33
CA GLU A 2 -20.42 1.81 -19.01
C GLU A 2 -19.58 2.73 -18.12
N GLU A 3 -19.86 4.04 -18.21
CA GLU A 3 -19.39 5.01 -17.23
C GLU A 3 -20.42 4.97 -16.10
N ALA A 4 -20.08 4.25 -15.03
CA ALA A 4 -20.94 4.15 -13.86
C ALA A 4 -20.97 5.50 -13.15
N ALA A 5 -22.15 6.13 -13.16
CA ALA A 5 -22.43 7.38 -12.48
C ALA A 5 -22.03 7.29 -10.99
N ALA A 6 -21.04 8.09 -10.60
CA ALA A 6 -20.74 8.31 -9.19
C ALA A 6 -21.91 9.09 -8.57
N GLY A 7 -22.72 8.39 -7.80
CA GLY A 7 -23.79 8.98 -7.00
C GLY A 7 -23.24 10.08 -6.09
N ALA A 8 -24.09 11.04 -5.75
CA ALA A 8 -23.82 12.14 -4.82
C ALA A 8 -23.62 11.65 -3.38
N GLY A 9 -22.59 10.82 -3.17
CA GLY A 9 -22.05 10.43 -1.88
C GLY A 9 -20.92 11.37 -1.48
N GLU A 10 -20.70 11.52 -0.18
CA GLU A 10 -19.59 12.28 0.39
C GLU A 10 -18.29 12.07 -0.42
N GLU A 11 -17.73 13.15 -0.96
CA GLU A 11 -16.53 13.13 -1.79
C GLU A 11 -15.40 12.38 -1.06
N GLU A 12 -15.11 11.16 -1.53
CA GLU A 12 -14.09 10.29 -0.97
C GLU A 12 -12.71 10.71 -1.48
N VAL A 13 -11.72 10.67 -0.60
CA VAL A 13 -10.33 10.95 -0.97
C VAL A 13 -9.59 9.64 -1.11
N TYR A 14 -9.06 9.36 -2.30
CA TYR A 14 -8.26 8.16 -2.57
C TYR A 14 -6.78 8.49 -2.43
N CYS A 15 -6.08 7.78 -1.54
CA CYS A 15 -4.66 7.95 -1.31
C CYS A 15 -3.92 6.65 -1.60
N ALA A 16 -3.08 6.67 -2.63
CA ALA A 16 -2.21 5.55 -2.96
C ALA A 16 -1.03 5.50 -1.98
N VAL A 17 -0.79 4.31 -1.43
CA VAL A 17 0.29 4.05 -0.49
C VAL A 17 1.24 3.03 -1.10
N GLY A 18 2.51 3.43 -1.26
CA GLY A 18 3.56 2.57 -1.82
C GLY A 18 4.36 1.86 -0.74
N LYS A 19 5.32 1.04 -1.17
CA LYS A 19 6.22 0.27 -0.29
C LYS A 19 7.06 1.16 0.63
N GLU A 20 7.50 2.33 0.15
CA GLU A 20 8.41 3.18 0.91
C GLU A 20 7.70 4.02 1.96
N GLN A 21 7.93 3.68 3.23
CA GLN A 21 7.20 4.24 4.36
C GLN A 21 7.34 5.76 4.52
N TRP A 22 8.51 6.31 4.19
CA TRP A 22 8.77 7.74 4.36
C TRP A 22 7.95 8.60 3.38
N ASN A 23 7.77 8.12 2.13
CA ASN A 23 7.04 8.83 1.09
C ASN A 23 5.54 8.90 1.40
N TRP A 24 4.91 7.80 1.79
CA TRP A 24 3.47 7.82 2.05
C TRP A 24 3.11 8.56 3.35
N LYS A 25 4.00 8.59 4.36
CA LYS A 25 3.74 9.31 5.63
C LYS A 25 3.59 10.82 5.40
N ALA A 26 4.38 11.41 4.50
CA ALA A 26 4.27 12.82 4.13
C ALA A 26 2.94 13.10 3.40
N ASN A 27 2.61 12.26 2.41
CA ASN A 27 1.36 12.37 1.65
C ASN A 27 0.13 12.23 2.55
N LEU A 28 0.15 11.27 3.48
CA LEU A 28 -0.95 11.08 4.43
C LEU A 28 -1.16 12.33 5.29
N ARG A 29 -0.10 12.86 5.89
CA ARG A 29 -0.21 14.09 6.71
C ARG A 29 -0.77 15.25 5.90
N TRP A 30 -0.32 15.40 4.65
CA TRP A 30 -0.85 16.42 3.75
C TRP A 30 -2.34 16.21 3.48
N VAL A 31 -2.77 14.99 3.15
CA VAL A 31 -4.19 14.68 2.89
C VAL A 31 -5.04 14.96 4.13
N LEU A 32 -4.60 14.51 5.31
CA LEU A 32 -5.32 14.74 6.57
C LEU A 32 -5.49 16.23 6.89
N ALA A 33 -4.51 17.06 6.54
CA ALA A 33 -4.57 18.51 6.75
C ALA A 33 -5.49 19.23 5.75
N ASN A 34 -5.59 18.74 4.51
CA ASN A 34 -6.32 19.42 3.43
C ASN A 34 -7.77 18.93 3.25
N PHE A 35 -8.09 17.71 3.72
CA PHE A 35 -9.41 17.11 3.57
C PHE A 35 -10.01 16.67 4.91
N PRO A 36 -10.21 17.59 5.87
CA PRO A 36 -10.77 17.25 7.17
C PRO A 36 -12.20 16.73 7.04
N GLY A 37 -12.53 15.68 7.80
CA GLY A 37 -13.89 15.09 7.85
C GLY A 37 -14.32 14.34 6.58
N ARG A 38 -13.42 14.17 5.59
CA ARG A 38 -13.69 13.36 4.40
C ARG A 38 -13.30 11.91 4.63
N ARG A 39 -14.07 10.99 4.05
CA ARG A 39 -13.74 9.57 4.07
C ARG A 39 -12.48 9.32 3.23
N LEU A 40 -11.45 8.80 3.89
CA LEU A 40 -10.17 8.46 3.25
C LEU A 40 -10.15 6.98 2.87
N VAL A 41 -9.86 6.70 1.60
CA VAL A 41 -9.67 5.34 1.07
C VAL A 41 -8.19 5.15 0.76
N LEU A 42 -7.56 4.19 1.45
CA LEU A 42 -6.15 3.86 1.28
C LEU A 42 -6.01 2.67 0.32
N ALA A 43 -5.22 2.82 -0.74
CA ALA A 43 -4.96 1.76 -1.70
C ALA A 43 -3.47 1.41 -1.73
N HIS A 44 -3.10 0.21 -1.28
CA HIS A 44 -1.76 -0.32 -1.40
C HIS A 44 -1.63 -1.19 -2.65
N VAL A 45 -0.84 -0.73 -3.64
CA VAL A 45 -0.61 -1.48 -4.88
C VAL A 45 0.72 -2.21 -4.78
N HIS A 46 0.65 -3.54 -4.62
CA HIS A 46 1.83 -4.41 -4.65
C HIS A 46 2.00 -5.05 -6.03
N ARG A 47 3.21 -5.00 -6.58
CA ARG A 47 3.60 -5.76 -7.76
C ARG A 47 4.76 -6.68 -7.37
N PRO A 48 4.55 -8.02 -7.39
CA PRO A 48 5.63 -8.96 -7.10
C PRO A 48 6.82 -8.72 -8.04
N PRO A 49 8.06 -8.65 -7.51
CA PRO A 49 9.24 -8.42 -8.32
C PRO A 49 9.57 -9.64 -9.17
N HIS A 50 10.12 -9.41 -10.36
CA HIS A 50 10.57 -10.48 -11.27
C HIS A 50 11.91 -11.10 -10.84
N ARG A 51 12.57 -10.53 -9.84
CA ARG A 51 13.83 -11.00 -9.25
C ARG A 51 13.76 -10.95 -7.73
N ILE A 52 14.38 -11.94 -7.09
CA ILE A 52 14.50 -12.03 -5.63
C ILE A 52 15.96 -11.80 -5.25
N ASN A 53 16.21 -11.04 -4.19
CA ASN A 53 17.55 -10.91 -3.64
C ASN A 53 17.86 -12.13 -2.76
N MET A 54 18.88 -12.90 -3.12
CA MET A 54 19.43 -14.00 -2.34
C MET A 54 20.88 -13.70 -2.00
N MET A 55 21.18 -13.50 -0.72
CA MET A 55 22.54 -13.32 -0.22
C MET A 55 23.33 -12.23 -0.98
N GLY A 56 22.66 -11.14 -1.35
CA GLY A 56 23.25 -10.03 -2.10
C GLY A 56 23.17 -10.16 -3.63
N ALA A 57 22.72 -11.28 -4.17
CA ALA A 57 22.55 -11.49 -5.60
C ALA A 57 21.07 -11.43 -6.03
N TRP A 58 20.77 -10.71 -7.11
CA TRP A 58 19.42 -10.67 -7.69
C TRP A 58 19.21 -11.84 -8.66
N VAL A 59 18.38 -12.79 -8.27
CA VAL A 59 18.11 -14.01 -9.06
C VAL A 59 16.72 -13.91 -9.70
N PRO A 60 16.55 -14.23 -11.00
CA PRO A 60 15.23 -14.33 -11.63
C PRO A 60 14.33 -15.31 -10.88
N VAL A 61 13.06 -14.98 -10.67
CA VAL A 61 12.09 -15.84 -9.98
C VAL A 61 11.99 -17.23 -10.64
N SER A 62 12.15 -17.32 -11.96
CA SER A 62 12.14 -18.58 -12.71
C SER A 62 13.26 -19.55 -12.35
N GLN A 63 14.33 -19.07 -11.70
CA GLN A 63 15.49 -19.86 -11.27
C GLN A 63 15.43 -20.19 -9.76
N VAL A 64 14.40 -19.73 -9.06
CA VAL A 64 14.23 -19.93 -7.61
C VAL A 64 13.20 -21.02 -7.35
N GLY A 65 13.47 -21.89 -6.37
CA GLY A 65 12.53 -22.95 -5.97
C GLY A 65 11.20 -22.39 -5.44
N ALA A 66 10.10 -23.06 -5.76
CA ALA A 66 8.74 -22.60 -5.43
C ALA A 66 8.51 -22.28 -3.95
N ALA A 67 9.07 -23.09 -3.03
CA ALA A 67 8.96 -22.85 -1.59
C ALA A 67 9.59 -21.51 -1.16
N MET A 68 10.73 -21.16 -1.76
CA MET A 68 11.41 -19.91 -1.48
C MET A 68 10.68 -18.72 -2.11
N VAL A 69 10.16 -18.87 -3.33
CA VAL A 69 9.30 -17.85 -3.95
C VAL A 69 8.07 -17.57 -3.08
N ALA A 70 7.43 -18.62 -2.55
CA ALA A 70 6.29 -18.49 -1.65
C ALA A 70 6.66 -17.77 -0.34
N ALA A 71 7.81 -18.11 0.25
CA ALA A 71 8.31 -17.44 1.46
C ALA A 71 8.57 -15.94 1.21
N CYS A 72 9.20 -15.59 0.08
CA CYS A 72 9.45 -14.19 -0.28
C CYS A 72 8.14 -13.41 -0.47
N ARG A 73 7.17 -13.99 -1.19
CA ARG A 73 5.86 -13.35 -1.40
C ARG A 73 5.10 -13.15 -0.10
N LYS A 74 5.12 -14.15 0.79
CA LYS A 74 4.52 -14.03 2.11
C LYS A 74 5.15 -12.89 2.92
N TRP A 75 6.48 -12.80 2.91
CA TRP A 75 7.18 -11.69 3.57
C TRP A 75 6.80 -10.33 2.98
N GLU A 76 6.65 -10.22 1.66
CA GLU A 76 6.17 -8.99 1.01
C GLU A 76 4.73 -8.62 1.42
N GLU A 77 3.84 -9.60 1.53
CA GLU A 77 2.45 -9.42 1.99
C GLU A 77 2.38 -8.99 3.46
N ASP A 78 3.20 -9.61 4.32
CA ASP A 78 3.30 -9.28 5.74
C ASP A 78 3.81 -7.83 5.90
N GLU A 79 4.83 -7.42 5.15
CA GLU A 79 5.38 -6.05 5.18
C GLU A 79 4.36 -5.00 4.68
N ALA A 80 3.60 -5.32 3.62
CA ALA A 80 2.53 -4.46 3.12
C ALA A 80 1.39 -4.32 4.16
N SER A 81 1.04 -5.41 4.83
CA SER A 81 0.02 -5.43 5.88
C SER A 81 0.45 -4.58 7.08
N GLU A 82 1.73 -4.68 7.50
CA GLU A 82 2.26 -3.85 8.57
C GLU A 82 2.24 -2.36 8.21
N ALA A 83 2.59 -2.00 6.97
CA ALA A 83 2.51 -0.62 6.50
C ALA A 83 1.08 -0.06 6.56
N LEU A 84 0.09 -0.86 6.15
CA LEU A 84 -1.34 -0.51 6.25
C LEU A 84 -1.80 -0.36 7.70
N ASP A 85 -1.34 -1.23 8.61
CA ASP A 85 -1.65 -1.08 10.03
C ASP A 85 -1.06 0.20 10.61
N GLN A 86 0.17 0.57 10.23
CA GLN A 86 0.77 1.85 10.64
C GLN A 86 -0.04 3.05 10.12
N LEU A 87 -0.51 3.01 8.87
CA LEU A 87 -1.40 4.01 8.29
C LEU A 87 -2.67 4.17 9.13
N LEU A 88 -3.36 3.06 9.42
CA LEU A 88 -4.60 3.06 10.20
C LEU A 88 -4.38 3.61 11.62
N ARG A 89 -3.26 3.30 12.27
CA ARG A 89 -2.90 3.87 13.58
C ARG A 89 -2.76 5.40 13.50
N ILE A 90 -2.13 5.93 12.45
CA ILE A 90 -1.98 7.38 12.24
C ILE A 90 -3.34 8.04 12.01
N CYS A 91 -4.20 7.46 11.17
CA CYS A 91 -5.55 8.00 10.92
C CYS A 91 -6.38 8.05 12.21
N LYS A 92 -6.38 6.96 13.00
CA LYS A 92 -7.06 6.92 14.30
C LYS A 92 -6.55 7.99 15.28
N ALA A 93 -5.24 8.22 15.32
CA ALA A 93 -4.65 9.26 16.17
C ALA A 93 -5.08 10.68 15.76
N HIS A 94 -5.38 10.90 14.47
CA HIS A 94 -5.84 12.19 13.95
C HIS A 94 -7.37 12.34 13.95
N ARG A 95 -8.11 11.37 14.53
CA ARG A 95 -9.60 11.36 14.59
C ARG A 95 -10.27 11.48 13.21
N VAL A 96 -9.72 10.77 12.22
CA VAL A 96 -10.33 10.57 10.89
C VAL A 96 -11.19 9.33 10.92
#